data_AF-A0A4R9Q6L0-F1
#
_entry.id   AF-A0A4R9Q6L0-F1
#
_cell.length_a   1.000
_cell.length_b   1.000
_cell.length_c   1.000
_cell.angle_alpha   90.00
_cell.angle_beta   90.00
_cell.angle_gamma   90.00
#
_symmetry.space_group_name_H-M   'P 1'
#
loop_
_entity.id
_entity.type
_entity.pdbx_description
1 polymer ?
#
loop_
_entity_poly.entity_id
_entity_poly.type
_entity_poly.pdbx_seq_one_letter_code
_entity_poly.pdbx_strand_id
1 'polypeptide(L)'
;MATTINLERLVGRCVLSPRGKSIGYIEEIRAEKDGHDLVITEFHIGIYAAFERLSASAIGAAVLDAFRLRRDGGFYRIPWDKIDISNPTQPRLLCPMEDLARMKGYPGQSQDQKKSRKSRAKR
;
A
#
# COMPACT_ATOMS: atom_id res chain seq x y z
N MET A 1 -13.29 23.21 -5.45
CA MET A 1 -12.14 23.28 -6.36
C MET A 1 -11.54 21.88 -6.44
N ALA A 2 -11.29 21.37 -7.64
CA ALA A 2 -10.63 20.07 -7.81
C ALA A 2 -9.11 20.25 -7.62
N THR A 3 -8.51 19.44 -6.75
CA THR A 3 -7.06 19.45 -6.53
C THR A 3 -6.43 18.34 -7.34
N THR A 4 -5.52 18.69 -8.25
CA THR A 4 -4.77 17.71 -9.05
C THR A 4 -3.48 17.33 -8.31
N ILE A 5 -3.26 16.02 -8.12
CA ILE A 5 -2.07 15.48 -7.46
C ILE A 5 -1.40 14.48 -8.40
N ASN A 6 -0.11 14.65 -8.65
CA ASN A 6 0.67 13.66 -9.41
C ASN A 6 0.93 12.41 -8.55
N LEU A 7 0.47 11.25 -9.01
CA LEU A 7 0.58 9.97 -8.29
C LEU A 7 2.03 9.57 -8.02
N GLU A 8 2.95 9.89 -8.94
CA GLU A 8 4.39 9.69 -8.78
C GLU A 8 4.97 10.35 -7.53
N ARG A 9 4.33 11.42 -7.02
CA ARG A 9 4.76 12.12 -5.81
C ARG A 9 4.35 11.41 -4.53
N LEU A 10 3.38 10.49 -4.61
CA LEU A 10 2.84 9.73 -3.48
C LEU A 10 3.63 8.44 -3.24
N VAL A 11 4.07 7.77 -4.31
CA VAL A 11 4.88 6.54 -4.19
C VAL A 11 6.19 6.85 -3.46
N GLY A 12 6.55 5.98 -2.51
CA GLY A 12 7.71 6.14 -1.63
C GLY A 12 7.51 7.14 -0.49
N ARG A 13 6.34 7.77 -0.35
CA ARG A 13 6.06 8.67 0.77
C ARG A 13 5.68 7.91 2.03
N CYS A 14 6.19 8.39 3.16
CA CYS A 14 5.88 7.83 4.46
C CYS A 14 4.46 8.24 4.88
N VAL A 15 3.63 7.25 5.24
CA VAL A 15 2.30 7.48 5.80
C VAL A 15 2.41 7.59 7.31
N LEU A 16 1.86 8.66 7.86
CA LEU A 16 1.83 8.92 9.30
C LEU A 16 0.48 8.56 9.90
N SER A 17 0.48 8.05 11.12
CA SER A 17 -0.74 7.89 11.90
C SER A 17 -1.33 9.24 12.32
N PRO A 18 -2.58 9.29 12.82
CA PRO A 18 -3.12 10.50 13.44
C PRO A 18 -2.22 11.06 14.54
N ARG A 19 -1.51 10.18 15.26
CA ARG A 19 -0.55 10.52 16.34
C ARG A 19 0.87 10.84 15.83
N GLY A 20 1.07 10.92 14.51
CA GLY A 20 2.36 11.26 13.90
C GLY A 20 3.38 10.11 13.84
N LYS A 21 3.00 8.88 14.20
CA LYS A 21 3.89 7.71 14.09
C LYS A 21 3.96 7.24 12.64
N SER A 22 5.16 6.92 12.16
CA SER A 22 5.34 6.27 10.84
C SER A 22 4.68 4.89 10.83
N ILE A 23 3.85 4.65 9.81
CA ILE A 23 3.16 3.37 9.57
C ILE A 23 3.90 2.54 8.51
N GLY A 24 4.52 3.21 7.54
CA GLY A 24 5.23 2.62 6.41
C GLY A 24 5.28 3.59 5.24
N TYR A 25 5.57 3.10 4.05
CA TYR A 25 5.69 3.86 2.81
C TYR A 25 4.66 3.39 1.79
N ILE A 26 4.12 4.31 0.98
CA ILE A 26 3.23 3.95 -0.14
C ILE A 26 4.08 3.25 -1.20
N GLU A 27 3.78 1.99 -1.50
CA GLU A 27 4.56 1.18 -2.46
C GLU A 27 3.79 0.96 -3.76
N GLU A 28 2.48 0.77 -3.66
CA GLU A 28 1.60 0.54 -4.80
C GLU A 28 0.28 1.29 -4.59
N ILE A 29 -0.26 1.84 -5.69
CA ILE A 29 -1.56 2.49 -5.75
C ILE A 29 -2.43 1.65 -6.68
N ARG A 30 -3.48 1.04 -6.14
CA ARG A 30 -4.45 0.26 -6.91
C ARG A 30 -5.54 1.18 -7.43
N ALA A 31 -5.76 1.14 -8.74
CA ALA A 31 -6.90 1.78 -9.38
C ALA A 31 -7.69 0.74 -10.18
N GLU A 32 -9.01 0.89 -10.17
CA GLU A 32 -9.92 0.12 -11.00
C GLU A 32 -10.54 1.03 -12.06
N LYS A 33 -10.86 0.44 -13.22
CA LYS A 33 -11.56 1.16 -14.29
C LYS A 33 -13.02 1.33 -13.90
N ASP A 34 -13.50 2.56 -13.93
CA ASP A 34 -14.89 2.93 -13.74
C ASP A 34 -15.33 3.76 -14.96
N GLY A 35 -16.08 3.12 -15.88
CA GLY A 35 -16.44 3.72 -17.16
C GLY A 35 -15.22 4.08 -18.02
N HIS A 36 -14.99 5.38 -18.22
CA HIS A 36 -13.83 5.91 -18.95
C HIS A 36 -12.67 6.34 -18.05
N ASP A 37 -12.88 6.30 -16.74
CA ASP A 37 -11.93 6.80 -15.74
C ASP A 37 -11.23 5.65 -15.01
N LEU A 38 -10.11 5.98 -14.36
CA LEU A 38 -9.41 5.11 -13.41
C LEU A 38 -9.58 5.69 -12.01
N VAL A 39 -10.24 4.94 -11.13
CA VAL A 39 -10.55 5.36 -9.76
C VAL A 39 -9.67 4.58 -8.80
N ILE A 40 -8.95 5.31 -7.94
CA ILE A 40 -8.10 4.69 -6.91
C ILE A 40 -9.00 3.99 -5.90
N THR A 41 -8.72 2.72 -5.62
CA THR A 41 -9.47 1.92 -4.66
C THR A 41 -8.69 1.71 -3.36
N GLU A 42 -7.39 1.43 -3.46
CA GLU A 42 -6.55 1.07 -2.31
C GLU A 42 -5.10 1.56 -2.45
N PHE A 43 -4.47 1.85 -1.33
CA PHE A 43 -3.03 2.07 -1.19
C PHE A 43 -2.40 0.88 -0.49
N HIS A 44 -1.29 0.40 -1.03
CA HIS A 44 -0.47 -0.63 -0.39
C HIS A 44 0.70 0.05 0.32
N ILE A 45 0.74 -0.13 1.63
CA ILE A 45 1.75 0.47 2.50
C ILE A 45 2.69 -0.62 2.99
N GLY A 46 3.99 -0.44 2.76
CA GLY A 46 5.01 -1.39 3.12
C GLY A 46 6.32 -0.78 3.58
N ILE A 47 7.34 -1.62 3.74
CA ILE A 47 8.67 -1.23 4.20
C ILE A 47 9.74 -1.36 3.09
N TYR A 48 9.39 -1.87 1.92
CA TYR A 48 10.26 -2.20 0.78
C TYR A 48 10.79 -1.00 -0.01
N ALA A 49 10.10 0.15 -0.05
CA ALA A 49 10.54 1.32 -0.82
C ALA A 49 11.94 1.87 -0.43
N ALA A 50 12.43 1.55 0.79
CA ALA A 50 13.78 1.90 1.22
C ALA A 50 14.86 0.85 0.87
N PHE A 51 14.47 -0.38 0.51
CA PHE A 51 15.39 -1.52 0.34
C PHE A 51 15.80 -1.81 -1.11
N GLU A 52 15.13 -1.23 -2.11
CA GLU A 52 15.50 -1.41 -3.53
C GLU A 52 16.94 -1.00 -3.84
N ARG A 53 17.55 -0.12 -3.02
CA ARG A 53 18.95 0.27 -3.15
C ARG A 53 19.96 -0.65 -2.45
N LEU A 54 19.50 -1.49 -1.50
CA LEU A 54 20.39 -2.34 -0.70
C LEU A 54 20.39 -3.81 -1.15
N SER A 55 19.37 -4.25 -1.90
CA SER A 55 19.18 -5.63 -2.34
C SER A 55 20.28 -6.16 -3.29
N ALA A 56 21.09 -5.29 -3.87
CA ALA A 56 22.27 -5.67 -4.65
C ALA A 56 23.48 -6.11 -3.79
N SER A 57 23.36 -6.05 -2.46
CA SER A 57 24.40 -6.46 -1.51
C SER A 57 23.93 -7.63 -0.64
N ALA A 58 24.88 -8.47 -0.21
CA ALA A 58 24.61 -9.58 0.72
C ALA A 58 23.95 -9.11 2.04
N ILE A 59 24.22 -7.87 2.46
CA ILE A 59 23.66 -7.25 3.66
C ILE A 59 22.16 -6.93 3.44
N GLY A 60 21.80 -6.36 2.29
CA GLY A 60 20.40 -6.11 1.96
C GLY A 60 19.58 -7.39 1.86
N ALA A 61 20.16 -8.46 1.29
CA ALA A 61 19.54 -9.77 1.24
C ALA A 61 19.28 -10.37 2.63
N ALA A 62 20.25 -10.30 3.55
CA ALA A 62 20.10 -10.79 4.92
C ALA A 62 19.04 -10.01 5.73
N VAL A 63 18.97 -8.68 5.53
CA VAL A 63 17.93 -7.85 6.15
C VAL A 63 16.55 -8.23 5.60
N LEU A 64 16.41 -8.35 4.28
CA LEU A 64 15.16 -8.82 3.64
C LEU A 64 14.72 -10.18 4.18
N ASP A 65 15.64 -11.12 4.39
CA ASP A 65 15.33 -12.46 4.89
C ASP A 65 14.91 -12.46 6.37
N ALA A 66 15.57 -11.65 7.21
CA ALA A 66 15.16 -11.43 8.59
C ALA A 66 13.75 -10.79 8.67
N PHE A 67 13.43 -9.85 7.78
CA PHE A 67 12.09 -9.24 7.70
C PHE A 67 11.04 -10.21 7.12
N ARG A 68 11.40 -11.08 6.16
CA ARG A 68 10.53 -12.17 5.68
C ARG A 68 10.20 -13.17 6.78
N LEU A 69 11.14 -13.45 7.67
CA LEU A 69 10.89 -14.27 8.87
C LEU A 69 9.96 -13.55 9.87
N ARG A 70 10.00 -12.22 9.94
CA ARG A 70 9.07 -11.38 10.73
C ARG A 70 7.78 -11.04 9.99
N ARG A 71 7.28 -11.98 9.17
CA ARG A 71 6.09 -11.89 8.28
C ARG A 71 4.78 -11.44 8.92
N ASP A 72 4.78 -11.20 10.23
CA ASP A 72 3.69 -10.61 11.00
C ASP A 72 3.75 -9.07 11.06
N GLY A 73 4.62 -8.38 10.31
CA GLY A 73 4.70 -6.92 10.39
C GLY A 73 5.01 -6.25 9.07
N GLY A 74 4.08 -5.42 8.59
CA GLY A 74 4.47 -4.30 7.73
C GLY A 74 4.01 -4.33 6.28
N PHE A 75 2.90 -5.01 5.96
CA PHE A 75 2.18 -4.75 4.71
C PHE A 75 0.71 -4.47 5.02
N TYR A 76 0.22 -3.30 4.61
CA TYR A 76 -1.17 -2.88 4.82
C TYR A 76 -1.83 -2.54 3.50
N ARG A 77 -3.08 -2.98 3.34
CA ARG A 77 -3.95 -2.59 2.23
C ARG A 77 -4.98 -1.64 2.78
N ILE A 78 -4.77 -0.36 2.53
CA ILE A 78 -5.56 0.70 3.13
C ILE A 78 -6.49 1.26 2.06
N PRO A 79 -7.82 1.26 2.26
CA PRO A 79 -8.76 1.89 1.35
C PRO A 79 -8.43 3.36 1.11
N TRP A 80 -8.68 3.85 -0.10
CA TRP A 80 -8.34 5.23 -0.47
C TRP A 80 -8.96 6.27 0.46
N ASP A 81 -10.17 6.02 0.98
CA ASP A 81 -10.90 6.94 1.87
C ASP A 81 -10.30 7.04 3.28
N LYS A 82 -9.34 6.17 3.62
CA LYS A 82 -8.67 6.15 4.93
C LYS A 82 -7.33 6.87 4.94
N ILE A 83 -6.86 7.38 3.80
CA ILE A 83 -5.62 8.16 3.70
C ILE A 83 -5.95 9.57 3.23
N ASP A 84 -5.56 10.56 4.03
CA ASP A 84 -5.50 11.94 3.59
C ASP A 84 -4.25 12.15 2.72
N ILE A 85 -4.49 12.39 1.44
CA ILE A 85 -3.46 12.70 0.43
C ILE A 85 -3.42 14.19 0.07
N SER A 86 -4.21 15.04 0.74
CA SER A 86 -4.30 16.47 0.45
C SER A 86 -2.94 17.16 0.48
N ASN A 87 -2.05 16.71 1.38
CA ASN A 87 -0.63 17.04 1.34
C ASN A 87 0.19 15.85 0.78
N PRO A 88 0.65 15.91 -0.48
CA PRO A 88 1.37 14.80 -1.11
C PRO A 88 2.75 14.53 -0.50
N THR A 89 3.29 15.45 0.31
CA THR A 89 4.59 15.25 1.00
C THR A 89 4.46 14.50 2.32
N GLN A 90 3.26 14.51 2.92
CA GLN A 90 3.01 13.95 4.24
C GLN A 90 1.61 13.30 4.29
N PRO A 91 1.40 12.16 3.60
CA PRO A 91 0.14 11.43 3.67
C PRO A 91 -0.17 10.98 5.10
N ARG A 92 -1.44 11.06 5.51
CA ARG A 92 -1.84 10.72 6.88
C ARG A 92 -2.99 9.73 6.90
N LEU A 93 -2.91 8.77 7.81
CA LEU A 93 -4.01 7.86 8.08
C LEU A 93 -5.11 8.62 8.83
N LEU A 94 -6.35 8.45 8.41
CA LEU A 94 -7.53 9.06 9.00
C LEU A 94 -8.15 8.21 10.11
N CYS A 95 -7.89 6.90 10.12
CA CYS A 95 -8.42 5.99 11.14
C CYS A 95 -7.44 5.71 12.29
N PRO A 96 -7.94 5.24 13.44
CA PRO A 96 -7.11 4.75 14.53
C PRO A 96 -6.23 3.56 14.12
N MET A 97 -5.12 3.39 14.84
CA MET A 97 -4.19 2.27 14.62
C MET A 97 -4.83 0.89 14.85
N GLU A 98 -5.93 0.83 15.57
CA GLU A 98 -6.70 -0.39 15.87
C GLU A 98 -7.30 -0.99 14.59
N ASP A 99 -7.86 -0.13 13.75
CA ASP A 99 -8.45 -0.54 12.47
C ASP A 99 -7.37 -0.94 11.47
N LEU A 100 -6.16 -0.38 11.59
CA LEU A 100 -5.03 -0.76 10.76
C LEU A 100 -4.64 -2.24 10.92
N ALA A 101 -4.80 -2.82 12.11
CA ALA A 101 -4.53 -4.24 12.33
C ALA A 101 -5.43 -5.15 11.47
N ARG A 102 -6.66 -4.71 11.18
CA ARG A 102 -7.62 -5.43 10.32
C ARG A 102 -7.30 -5.30 8.83
N MET A 103 -6.51 -4.29 8.46
CA MET A 103 -6.11 -3.98 7.08
C MET A 103 -4.74 -4.59 6.71
N LYS A 104 -4.17 -5.39 7.60
CA LYS A 104 -2.90 -6.08 7.38
C LYS A 104 -3.05 -7.10 6.25
N GLY A 105 -2.26 -6.93 5.20
CA GLY A 105 -2.22 -7.82 4.05
C GLY A 105 -1.08 -8.83 4.15
N TYR A 106 -1.19 -9.92 3.40
CA TYR A 106 -0.06 -10.82 3.15
C TYR A 106 0.57 -10.49 1.79
N PRO A 107 1.90 -10.41 1.69
CA PRO A 107 2.57 -10.20 0.40
C PRO A 107 2.23 -11.36 -0.54
N GLY A 108 1.58 -11.05 -1.67
CA GLY A 108 1.24 -12.03 -2.73
C GLY A 108 -0.25 -12.29 -2.99
N GLN A 109 -1.19 -11.69 -2.25
CA GLN A 109 -2.62 -11.80 -2.57
C GLN A 109 -3.11 -10.69 -3.50
N SER A 110 -2.62 -10.67 -4.73
CA SER A 110 -3.25 -9.90 -5.81
C SER A 110 -4.67 -10.45 -6.05
N GLN A 111 -5.70 -9.64 -5.82
CA GLN A 111 -7.11 -10.06 -5.96
C GLN A 111 -7.55 -10.34 -7.42
N ASP A 112 -6.63 -10.25 -8.39
CA ASP A 112 -6.84 -10.59 -9.80
C ASP A 112 -7.42 -12.00 -10.02
N GLN A 113 -7.19 -12.95 -9.11
CA GLN A 113 -7.69 -14.32 -9.27
C GLN A 113 -9.18 -14.52 -8.95
N LYS A 114 -9.86 -13.59 -8.25
CA LYS A 114 -11.27 -13.81 -7.85
C LYS A 114 -12.29 -13.46 -8.95
N LYS A 115 -11.99 -12.54 -9.87
CA LYS A 115 -12.90 -12.23 -10.98
C LYS A 115 -12.87 -13.29 -12.10
N SER A 116 -11.74 -13.99 -12.31
CA SER A 116 -11.63 -15.01 -13.37
C SER A 116 -12.28 -16.37 -13.05
N ARG A 117 -12.59 -16.67 -11.78
CA ARG A 117 -13.24 -17.95 -11.41
C ARG A 117 -14.78 -17.91 -11.47
N LYS A 118 -15.41 -16.74 -11.42
CA LYS A 118 -16.89 -16.63 -11.53
C LYS A 118 -17.40 -16.65 -12.97
N SER A 119 -16.56 -16.36 -13.97
CA SER A 119 -16.94 -16.42 -15.39
C SER A 119 -16.86 -17.82 -16.00
N ARG A 120 -16.27 -18.81 -15.31
CA ARG A 120 -16.15 -20.20 -15.81
C ARG A 120 -17.13 -21.20 -15.19
N ALA A 121 -17.90 -20.79 -14.18
CA ALA A 121 -18.94 -21.63 -13.56
C ALA A 121 -20.35 -21.42 -14.16
N LYS A 122 -20.44 -20.78 -15.33
CA LYS A 122 -21.70 -20.49 -16.03
C LYS A 122 -21.65 -20.76 -17.55
N ARG A 123 -20.71 -21.61 -17.98
CA ARG A 123 -20.67 -22.16 -19.34
C ARG A 123 -20.78 -23.66 -19.27
#